data_AF-A0A7C3ZA71-F1
#
_entry.id   AF-A0A7C3ZA71-F1
#
_cell.length_a   1.000
_cell.length_b   1.000
_cell.length_c   1.000
_cell.angle_alpha   90.00
_cell.angle_beta   90.00
_cell.angle_gamma   90.00
#
_symmetry.space_group_name_H-M   'P 1'
#
loop_
_entity.id
_entity.type
_entity.pdbx_description
1 polymer ?
#
loop_
_entity_poly.entity_id
_entity_poly.type
_entity_poly.pdbx_seq_one_letter_code
_entity_poly.pdbx_strand_id
1 'polypeptide(L)'
;MLRIRKRRWLRLLALILILTLAASCQERLAQVGIPLAYGLTGLCLALLVSPTLTAGAVGFVVGCVLGAAVYNNSLKRQLLER
;
A
#
# COMPACT_ATOMS: atom_id res chain seq x y z
N MET A 1 -21.48 17.23 -14.51
CA MET A 1 -20.42 17.70 -13.57
C MET A 1 -19.78 16.60 -12.70
N LEU A 2 -20.45 15.49 -12.33
CA LEU A 2 -19.86 14.44 -11.46
C LEU A 2 -18.59 13.76 -12.03
N ARG A 3 -18.47 13.63 -13.35
CA ARG A 3 -17.35 12.93 -14.03
C ARG A 3 -15.99 13.63 -13.86
N ILE A 4 -15.99 14.96 -13.74
CA ILE A 4 -14.78 15.78 -13.56
C ILE A 4 -14.23 15.65 -12.14
N ARG A 5 -15.12 15.51 -11.15
CA ARG A 5 -14.77 15.35 -9.73
C ARG A 5 -14.01 14.02 -9.53
N LYS A 6 -14.51 12.90 -10.06
CA LYS A 6 -13.83 11.58 -10.02
C LYS A 6 -12.40 11.61 -10.58
N ARG A 7 -12.16 12.34 -11.67
CA ARG A 7 -10.83 12.47 -12.29
C ARG A 7 -9.82 13.24 -11.42
N ARG A 8 -10.29 14.21 -10.63
CA ARG A 8 -9.45 14.92 -9.64
C ARG A 8 -9.10 14.05 -8.44
N TRP A 9 -10.04 13.25 -7.95
CA TRP A 9 -9.80 12.30 -6.85
C TRP A 9 -8.78 11.21 -7.23
N LEU A 10 -8.83 10.73 -8.47
CA LEU A 10 -7.86 9.77 -8.98
C LEU A 10 -6.43 10.34 -9.05
N ARG A 11 -6.31 11.61 -9.50
CA ARG A 11 -5.02 12.32 -9.55
C ARG A 11 -4.48 12.63 -8.15
N LEU A 12 -5.36 12.98 -7.20
CA LEU A 12 -4.99 13.18 -5.80
C LEU A 12 -4.51 11.89 -5.15
N LEU A 13 -5.19 10.76 -5.37
CA LEU A 13 -4.73 9.44 -4.93
C LEU A 13 -3.36 9.10 -5.52
N ALA A 14 -3.15 9.30 -6.82
CA ALA A 14 -1.87 9.06 -7.46
C ALA A 14 -0.74 9.95 -6.89
N LEU A 15 -1.03 11.22 -6.61
CA LEU A 15 -0.07 12.14 -6.00
C LEU A 15 0.28 11.74 -4.56
N ILE A 16 -0.73 11.38 -3.76
CA ILE A 16 -0.54 10.88 -2.39
C ILE A 16 0.29 9.60 -2.40
N LEU A 17 0.03 8.69 -3.37
CA LEU A 17 0.82 7.48 -3.60
C LEU A 17 2.30 7.80 -3.82
N ILE A 18 2.58 8.75 -4.73
CA ILE A 18 3.94 9.17 -5.10
C ILE A 18 4.66 9.82 -3.91
N LEU A 19 3.94 10.66 -3.14
CA LEU A 19 4.45 11.30 -1.93
C LEU A 19 4.75 10.29 -0.82
N THR A 20 3.90 9.28 -0.62
CA THR A 20 4.17 8.19 0.33
C THR A 20 5.34 7.31 -0.10
N LEU A 21 5.51 7.11 -1.42
CA LEU A 21 6.65 6.40 -2.00
C LEU A 21 7.95 7.15 -1.73
N ALA A 22 7.97 8.46 -1.98
CA ALA A 22 9.12 9.31 -1.75
C ALA A 22 9.51 9.38 -0.25
N ALA A 23 8.52 9.43 0.65
CA ALA A 23 8.74 9.48 2.10
C ALA A 23 9.24 8.16 2.72
N SER A 24 9.19 7.04 1.99
CA SER A 24 9.65 5.73 2.48
C SER A 24 11.16 5.49 2.35
N CYS A 25 11.87 6.36 1.63
CA CYS A 25 13.32 6.47 1.58
C CYS A 25 13.79 7.17 2.89
N GLN A 26 14.65 6.69 3.79
CA GLN A 26 15.90 5.97 3.55
C GLN A 26 16.37 5.03 4.69
N GLU A 27 15.82 5.07 5.91
CA GLU A 27 16.51 4.45 7.06
C GLU A 27 15.85 3.17 7.63
N ARG A 28 14.60 2.85 7.24
CA ARG A 28 13.87 1.61 7.66
C ARG A 28 13.14 0.95 6.48
N LEU A 29 13.81 0.93 5.34
CA LEU A 29 13.23 0.62 4.01
C LEU A 29 12.49 -0.73 3.98
N ALA A 30 13.06 -1.78 4.55
CA ALA A 30 12.46 -3.11 4.48
C ALA A 30 11.25 -3.25 5.44
N GLN A 31 11.38 -2.77 6.67
CA GLN A 31 10.38 -2.96 7.72
C GLN A 31 9.07 -2.19 7.44
N VAL A 32 9.18 -1.02 6.80
CA VAL A 32 8.01 -0.18 6.49
C VAL A 32 7.65 -0.25 5.01
N GLY A 33 8.62 -0.35 4.11
CA GLY A 33 8.39 -0.38 2.67
C GLY A 33 7.70 -1.64 2.19
N ILE A 34 8.00 -2.82 2.75
CA ILE A 34 7.36 -4.08 2.35
C ILE A 34 5.87 -4.07 2.74
N PRO A 35 5.46 -3.75 3.99
CA PRO A 35 4.05 -3.57 4.33
C PRO A 35 3.34 -2.52 3.48
N LEU A 36 3.95 -1.35 3.26
CA LEU A 36 3.33 -0.27 2.48
C LEU A 36 3.12 -0.65 1.01
N ALA A 37 4.09 -1.32 0.39
CA ALA A 37 3.97 -1.77 -1.00
C ALA A 37 2.76 -2.71 -1.16
N TYR A 38 2.63 -3.71 -0.27
CA TYR A 38 1.49 -4.62 -0.29
C TYR A 38 0.17 -3.91 0.03
N GLY A 39 0.18 -2.95 0.96
CA GLY A 39 -0.96 -2.09 1.26
C GLY A 39 -1.45 -1.34 0.03
N LEU A 40 -0.55 -0.69 -0.70
CA LEU A 40 -0.89 0.03 -1.93
C LEU A 40 -1.41 -0.92 -3.03
N THR A 41 -0.84 -2.11 -3.16
CA THR A 41 -1.35 -3.15 -4.06
C THR A 41 -2.78 -3.55 -3.69
N GLY A 42 -3.04 -3.82 -2.40
CA GLY A 42 -4.37 -4.19 -1.90
C GLY A 42 -5.41 -3.07 -2.06
N LEU A 43 -5.01 -1.81 -1.81
CA LEU A 43 -5.83 -0.61 -2.07
C LEU A 43 -6.25 -0.53 -3.54
N CYS A 44 -5.30 -0.71 -4.45
CA CYS A 44 -5.53 -0.62 -5.88
C CYS A 44 -6.46 -1.75 -6.37
N LEU A 45 -6.22 -2.99 -5.93
CA LEU A 45 -7.07 -4.14 -6.25
C LEU A 45 -8.50 -3.98 -5.72
N ALA A 46 -8.65 -3.51 -4.48
CA ALA A 46 -9.98 -3.32 -3.91
C ALA A 46 -10.77 -2.23 -4.61
N LEU A 47 -10.12 -1.12 -5.01
CA LEU A 47 -10.74 -0.05 -5.79
C LEU A 47 -11.07 -0.46 -7.23
N LEU A 48 -10.33 -1.42 -7.79
CA LEU A 48 -10.62 -1.99 -9.12
C LEU A 48 -11.89 -2.84 -9.09
N VAL A 49 -12.08 -3.64 -8.03
CA VAL A 49 -13.27 -4.49 -7.86
C VAL A 49 -14.49 -3.68 -7.42
N SER A 50 -14.32 -2.78 -6.45
CA SER A 50 -15.37 -1.92 -5.92
C SER A 50 -14.83 -0.51 -5.70
N PRO A 51 -15.22 0.49 -6.51
CA PRO A 51 -14.70 1.85 -6.43
C PRO A 51 -15.35 2.64 -5.29
N THR A 52 -15.32 2.08 -4.08
CA THR A 52 -15.81 2.69 -2.85
C THR A 52 -14.65 2.96 -1.91
N LEU A 53 -14.75 4.04 -1.12
CA LEU A 53 -13.69 4.40 -0.17
C LEU A 53 -13.48 3.32 0.90
N THR A 54 -14.57 2.66 1.31
CA THR A 54 -14.54 1.55 2.27
C THR A 54 -13.81 0.34 1.70
N ALA A 55 -14.09 -0.06 0.45
CA ALA A 55 -13.35 -1.13 -0.20
C ALA A 55 -11.85 -0.81 -0.30
N GLY A 56 -11.51 0.41 -0.70
CA GLY A 56 -10.11 0.85 -0.74
C GLY A 56 -9.42 0.76 0.61
N ALA A 57 -10.06 1.25 1.68
CA ALA A 57 -9.52 1.15 3.04
C ALA A 57 -9.32 -0.30 3.49
N VAL A 58 -10.30 -1.18 3.24
CA VAL A 58 -10.18 -2.61 3.57
C VAL A 58 -9.04 -3.24 2.79
N GLY A 59 -8.95 -2.99 1.47
CA GLY A 59 -7.86 -3.49 0.64
C GLY A 59 -6.48 -3.02 1.10
N PHE A 60 -6.37 -1.75 1.48
CA PHE A 60 -5.13 -1.19 2.02
C PHE A 60 -4.70 -1.88 3.32
N VAL A 61 -5.62 -2.02 4.27
CA VAL A 61 -5.34 -2.62 5.58
C VAL A 61 -4.94 -4.10 5.40
N VAL A 62 -5.69 -4.85 4.60
CA VAL A 62 -5.37 -6.26 4.31
C VAL A 62 -4.00 -6.38 3.65
N GLY A 63 -3.70 -5.52 2.68
CA GLY A 63 -2.38 -5.47 2.05
C GLY A 63 -1.25 -5.17 3.04
N CYS A 64 -1.40 -4.17 3.91
CA CYS A 64 -0.41 -3.84 4.94
C CYS A 64 -0.14 -5.01 5.89
N VAL A 65 -1.20 -5.70 6.35
CA VAL A 65 -1.08 -6.86 7.23
C VAL A 65 -0.32 -8.00 6.54
N LEU A 66 -0.65 -8.28 5.27
CA LEU A 66 0.06 -9.28 4.48
C LEU A 66 1.54 -8.93 4.29
N GLY A 67 1.86 -7.68 3.94
CA GLY A 67 3.25 -7.26 3.77
C GLY A 67 4.04 -7.28 5.09
N ALA A 68 3.40 -6.99 6.23
CA ALA A 68 4.02 -7.17 7.55
C ALA A 68 4.30 -8.64 7.88
N ALA A 69 3.37 -9.55 7.54
CA ALA A 69 3.59 -10.99 7.70
C ALA A 69 4.73 -11.50 6.81
N VAL A 70 4.79 -11.04 5.55
CA VAL A 70 5.89 -11.38 4.63
C VAL A 70 7.22 -10.87 5.16
N TYR A 71 7.29 -9.63 5.65
CA TYR A 71 8.50 -9.08 6.24
C TYR A 71 8.98 -9.90 7.45
N ASN A 72 8.07 -10.26 8.37
CA ASN A 72 8.41 -11.08 9.53
C ASN A 72 8.95 -12.46 9.14
N ASN A 73 8.37 -13.10 8.12
CA ASN A 73 8.85 -14.38 7.63
C ASN A 73 10.24 -14.27 6.98
N SER A 74 10.47 -13.23 6.17
CA SER A 74 11.79 -12.96 5.58
C SER A 74 12.84 -12.69 6.65
N LEU A 75 12.51 -11.91 7.68
CA LEU A 75 13.42 -11.64 8.79
C LEU A 75 13.76 -12.93 9.56
N LYS A 76 12.74 -13.74 9.88
CA LYS A 76 12.91 -15.04 10.54
C LYS A 76 13.81 -15.97 9.73
N ARG A 77 13.64 -15.98 8.40
CA ARG A 77 14.47 -16.77 7.48
C ARG A 77 15.94 -16.31 7.49
N GLN A 78 16.19 -15.00 7.44
CA GLN A 78 17.55 -14.45 7.52
C GLN A 78 18.26 -14.76 8.85
N LEU A 79 17.53 -14.88 9.95
CA LEU A 79 18.09 -15.27 11.25
C LEU A 79 18.37 -16.78 11.34
N LEU A 80 17.60 -17.61 10.65
CA LEU A 80 17.80 -19.07 10.60
C LEU A 80 18.93 -19.50 9.66
N GLU A 81 19.20 -18.71 8.62
CA GLU A 81 20.27 -18.94 7.64
C GLU A 81 21.63 -18.33 8.06
N ARG A 82 21.70 -17.65 9.21
CA ARG A 82 22.93 -17.16 9.84
C ARG A 82 23.40 -18.09 10.95
#